data_AF-A0A0L6UPM7-F1
#
_entry.id   AF-A0A0L6UPM7-F1
#
_cell.length_a   1.000
_cell.length_b   1.000
_cell.length_c   1.000
_cell.angle_alpha   90.00
_cell.angle_beta   90.00
_cell.angle_gamma   90.00
#
_symmetry.space_group_name_H-M   'P 1'
#
loop_
_entity.id
_entity.type
_entity.pdbx_description
1 polymer ?
#
loop_
_entity_poly.entity_id
_entity_poly.type
_entity_poly.pdbx_seq_one_letter_code
_entity_poly.pdbx_strand_id
1 'polypeptide(L)'
;MVGFGFCKLFNAQTSHIEPSIPIRVNMSINGKDKSYKFKLNSPPTTYFIKKHLNASSSNPSSSSSSSSAKKSSTDTKSHSFIGSELSLKFIYHLALLKKSVDHEDLNHIPLESLTRSIAAQVKNMGIKLVP
;
A
#
# COMPACT_ATOMS: atom_id res chain seq x y z
N MET A 1 22.93 -18.65 4.13
CA MET A 1 22.37 -17.81 5.22
C MET A 1 22.02 -16.44 4.63
N VAL A 2 20.82 -16.31 4.04
CA VAL A 2 20.39 -15.09 3.32
C VAL A 2 19.93 -13.98 4.28
N GLY A 3 19.74 -14.29 5.58
CA GLY A 3 19.10 -13.39 6.54
C GLY A 3 19.91 -12.15 6.98
N PHE A 4 21.18 -12.31 7.39
CA PHE A 4 21.91 -11.20 8.04
C PHE A 4 22.36 -10.10 7.05
N GLY A 5 22.74 -10.48 5.83
CA GLY A 5 23.13 -9.52 4.79
C GLY A 5 21.95 -8.72 4.24
N PHE A 6 20.81 -9.39 4.04
CA PHE A 6 19.59 -8.76 3.54
C PHE A 6 19.08 -7.66 4.47
N CYS A 7 18.93 -7.93 5.78
CA CYS A 7 18.38 -6.94 6.70
C CYS A 7 19.20 -5.64 6.76
N LYS A 8 20.54 -5.71 6.67
CA LYS A 8 21.37 -4.50 6.64
C LYS A 8 21.15 -3.68 5.37
N LEU A 9 21.14 -4.34 4.21
CA LEU A 9 20.93 -3.68 2.92
C LEU A 9 19.52 -3.09 2.83
N PHE A 10 18.52 -3.84 3.28
CA PHE A 10 17.13 -3.39 3.33
C PHE A 10 17.00 -2.14 4.20
N ASN A 11 17.50 -2.16 5.44
CA ASN A 11 17.42 -1.01 6.35
C ASN A 11 18.21 0.21 5.82
N ALA A 12 19.35 0.00 5.16
CA ALA A 12 20.10 1.08 4.55
C ALA A 12 19.30 1.75 3.42
N GLN A 13 18.68 0.94 2.54
CA GLN A 13 17.85 1.46 1.44
C GLN A 13 16.53 2.09 1.92
N THR A 14 15.91 1.61 3.00
CA THR A 14 14.66 2.14 3.55
C THR A 14 14.83 3.21 4.61
N SER A 15 16.07 3.66 4.89
CA SER A 15 16.38 4.67 5.91
C SER A 15 15.65 6.01 5.75
N HIS A 16 15.25 6.35 4.52
CA HIS A 16 14.51 7.56 4.19
C HIS A 16 12.98 7.40 4.29
N ILE A 17 12.49 6.18 4.54
CA ILE A 17 11.06 5.84 4.59
C ILE A 17 10.65 5.73 6.06
N GLU A 18 9.47 6.24 6.39
CA GLU A 18 8.95 6.09 7.77
C GLU A 18 8.79 4.60 8.14
N PRO A 19 9.29 4.16 9.31
CA PRO A 19 9.29 2.75 9.72
C PRO A 19 7.92 2.08 9.80
N SER A 20 6.84 2.85 9.90
CA SER A 20 5.47 2.35 9.97
C SER A 20 4.88 1.95 8.62
N ILE A 21 5.58 2.25 7.52
CA ILE A 21 5.10 2.03 6.17
C ILE A 21 5.47 0.61 5.71
N PRO A 22 4.49 -0.23 5.32
CA PRO A 22 4.77 -1.56 4.78
C PRO A 22 5.35 -1.44 3.36
N ILE A 23 6.61 -1.82 3.20
CA ILE A 23 7.31 -1.85 1.91
C ILE A 23 7.32 -3.26 1.33
N ARG A 24 7.02 -3.38 0.04
CA ARG A 24 7.05 -4.66 -0.67
C ARG A 24 8.45 -4.88 -1.24
N VAL A 25 8.94 -6.11 -1.16
CA VAL A 25 10.25 -6.51 -1.66
C VAL A 25 10.08 -7.61 -2.69
N ASN A 26 10.59 -7.39 -3.89
CA ASN A 26 10.70 -8.43 -4.91
C ASN A 26 12.12 -9.00 -4.85
N MET A 27 12.26 -10.29 -4.52
CA MET A 27 13.55 -10.94 -4.33
C MET A 27 13.76 -12.02 -5.38
N SER A 28 14.91 -11.97 -6.06
CA SER A 28 15.38 -12.99 -6.98
C SER A 28 16.61 -13.67 -6.41
N ILE A 29 16.57 -15.01 -6.33
CA ILE A 29 17.67 -15.83 -5.81
C ILE A 29 18.25 -16.62 -6.97
N ASN A 30 19.55 -16.46 -7.21
CA ASN A 30 20.29 -17.30 -8.15
C ASN A 30 20.61 -18.64 -7.48
N GLY A 31 20.07 -19.74 -8.01
CA GLY A 31 20.19 -21.08 -7.43
C GLY A 31 21.59 -21.68 -7.47
N LYS A 32 22.47 -21.20 -8.36
CA LYS A 32 23.85 -21.72 -8.50
C LYS A 32 24.79 -21.11 -7.47
N ASP A 33 24.81 -19.79 -7.39
CA ASP A 33 25.77 -19.04 -6.55
C ASP A 33 25.18 -18.61 -5.20
N LYS A 34 23.90 -18.93 -4.94
CA LYS A 34 23.12 -18.47 -3.77
C LYS A 34 23.12 -16.94 -3.60
N SER A 35 23.46 -16.22 -4.67
CA SER A 35 23.43 -14.77 -4.74
C SER A 35 21.97 -14.30 -4.82
N TYR A 36 21.66 -13.19 -4.17
CA TYR A 36 20.33 -12.61 -4.15
C TYR A 36 20.38 -11.18 -4.66
N LYS A 37 19.36 -10.80 -5.43
CA LYS A 37 19.06 -9.41 -5.79
C LYS A 37 17.66 -9.11 -5.30
N PHE A 38 17.46 -7.91 -4.77
CA PHE A 38 16.13 -7.47 -4.39
C PHE A 38 15.86 -6.07 -4.92
N LYS A 39 14.60 -5.80 -5.22
CA LYS A 39 14.08 -4.47 -5.57
C LYS A 39 13.02 -4.10 -4.54
N LEU A 40 13.03 -2.83 -4.13
CA LEU A 40 12.00 -2.25 -3.27
C LEU A 40 10.90 -1.68 -4.17
N ASN A 41 9.65 -2.05 -3.87
CA ASN A 41 8.48 -1.53 -4.56
C ASN A 41 7.65 -0.67 -3.61
N SER A 42 6.82 0.18 -4.20
CA SER A 42 5.91 1.05 -3.46
C SER A 42 5.01 0.27 -2.48
N PRO A 43 4.61 0.91 -1.36
CA PRO A 43 3.61 0.35 -0.46
C PRO A 43 2.35 -0.07 -1.22
N PRO A 44 1.59 -1.05 -0.69
CA PRO A 44 0.34 -1.45 -1.30
C PRO A 44 -0.62 -0.27 -1.47
N THR A 45 -1.33 -0.20 -2.60
CA THR A 45 -2.35 0.83 -2.87
C THR A 45 -3.35 0.95 -1.70
N THR A 46 -3.71 -0.18 -1.09
CA THR A 46 -4.60 -0.26 0.09
C THR A 46 -4.07 0.53 1.29
N TYR A 47 -2.75 0.60 1.49
CA TYR A 47 -2.15 1.37 2.57
C TYR A 47 -2.42 2.87 2.38
N PHE A 48 -2.20 3.39 1.17
CA PHE A 48 -2.46 4.80 0.87
C PHE A 48 -3.94 5.17 0.98
N ILE A 49 -4.84 4.30 0.49
CA ILE A 49 -6.29 4.51 0.60
C ILE A 49 -6.70 4.59 2.08
N LYS A 50 -6.27 3.63 2.91
CA LYS A 50 -6.57 3.62 4.35
C LYS A 50 -5.95 4.82 5.07
N LYS A 51 -4.71 5.20 4.75
CA LYS A 51 -4.04 6.37 5.33
C LYS A 51 -4.81 7.65 5.02
N HIS A 52 -5.27 7.82 3.78
CA HIS A 52 -6.08 8.97 3.36
C HIS A 52 -7.44 9.02 4.06
N LEU A 53 -8.14 7.88 4.16
CA LEU A 53 -9.46 7.82 4.79
C LEU A 53 -9.38 8.04 6.31
N ASN A 54 -8.36 7.51 6.98
CA ASN A 54 -8.12 7.77 8.39
C ASN A 54 -7.78 9.25 8.64
N ALA A 55 -7.03 9.89 7.75
CA ALA A 55 -6.75 11.32 7.85
C ALA A 55 -8.03 12.17 7.66
N SER A 56 -8.88 11.81 6.70
CA SER A 56 -10.14 12.52 6.42
C SER A 56 -11.24 12.27 7.47
N SER A 57 -11.19 11.15 8.19
CA SER A 57 -12.13 10.80 9.26
C SER A 57 -11.88 11.53 10.59
N SER A 58 -10.90 12.44 10.65
CA SER A 58 -10.64 13.27 11.83
C SER A 58 -11.63 14.44 12.03
N ASN A 59 -12.67 14.56 11.19
CA ASN A 59 -13.83 15.39 11.52
C ASN A 59 -14.66 14.72 12.63
N PRO A 60 -15.03 15.43 13.71
CA PRO A 60 -15.51 14.88 14.99
C PRO A 60 -16.94 14.29 14.96
N SER A 61 -17.40 13.80 13.82
CA SER A 61 -18.79 13.40 13.59
C SER A 61 -18.97 11.94 13.20
N SER A 62 -17.97 11.08 13.46
CA SER A 62 -18.21 9.64 13.42
C SER A 62 -17.34 8.91 14.43
N SER A 63 -18.05 8.32 15.38
CA SER A 63 -17.61 7.55 16.54
C SER A 63 -16.62 6.41 16.23
N SER A 64 -15.56 6.34 17.05
CA SER A 64 -14.88 5.11 17.52
C SER A 64 -13.95 4.42 16.50
N SER A 65 -12.65 4.15 16.72
CA SER A 65 -11.86 4.04 17.95
C SER A 65 -10.36 4.12 17.62
N SER A 66 -9.62 4.80 18.47
CA SER A 66 -8.20 4.55 18.71
C SER A 66 -7.93 3.12 19.23
N SER A 67 -6.69 2.67 19.03
CA SER A 67 -5.94 1.67 19.83
C SER A 67 -5.74 0.24 19.28
N SER A 68 -4.45 -0.06 19.04
CA SER A 68 -3.71 -1.27 19.44
C SER A 68 -4.39 -2.65 19.49
N ALA A 69 -3.79 -3.59 18.76
CA ALA A 69 -3.53 -4.98 19.15
C ALA A 69 -4.57 -5.69 20.06
N LYS A 70 -5.50 -6.44 19.46
CA LYS A 70 -6.07 -7.61 20.13
C LYS A 70 -6.35 -8.73 19.12
N LYS A 71 -5.74 -9.88 19.37
CA LYS A 71 -5.92 -11.16 18.67
C LYS A 71 -7.22 -11.80 19.18
N SER A 72 -8.15 -12.12 18.28
CA SER A 72 -9.29 -13.02 18.50
C SER A 72 -9.69 -13.58 17.12
N SER A 73 -9.36 -14.83 16.80
CA SER A 73 -10.20 -16.02 16.98
C SER A 73 -11.54 -15.93 16.24
N THR A 74 -11.59 -16.61 15.09
CA THR A 74 -12.77 -17.27 14.49
C THR A 74 -13.92 -16.38 13.98
N ASP A 75 -14.18 -16.52 12.67
CA ASP A 75 -15.39 -16.26 11.88
C ASP A 75 -15.95 -14.83 11.71
N THR A 76 -16.10 -14.46 10.43
CA THR A 76 -16.86 -13.30 9.90
C THR A 76 -16.46 -11.90 10.39
N LYS A 77 -15.31 -11.40 9.92
CA LYS A 77 -14.95 -9.98 10.07
C LYS A 77 -15.77 -9.11 9.12
N SER A 78 -16.87 -8.58 9.65
CA SER A 78 -17.47 -7.32 9.24
C SER A 78 -16.37 -6.24 9.19
N HIS A 79 -15.98 -5.84 7.97
CA HIS A 79 -15.04 -4.76 7.77
C HIS A 79 -15.64 -3.48 8.34
N SER A 80 -15.05 -2.95 9.41
CA SER A 80 -15.40 -1.64 9.96
C SER A 80 -15.30 -0.59 8.84
N PHE A 81 -16.35 0.22 8.73
CA PHE A 81 -16.63 1.10 7.61
C PHE A 81 -15.56 2.21 7.51
N ILE A 82 -14.52 1.95 6.72
CA ILE A 82 -13.42 2.88 6.44
C ILE A 82 -13.98 3.92 5.47
N GLY A 83 -14.28 5.13 5.97
CA GLY A 83 -14.59 6.35 5.21
C GLY A 83 -15.48 6.19 3.97
N SER A 84 -16.69 6.72 4.00
CA SER A 84 -17.69 6.49 2.95
C SER A 84 -17.27 6.90 1.55
N GLU A 85 -16.37 7.89 1.39
CA GLU A 85 -16.10 8.54 0.10
C GLU A 85 -14.62 8.84 -0.17
N LEU A 86 -14.20 8.73 -1.45
CA LEU A 86 -12.85 9.03 -1.94
C LEU A 86 -12.91 9.81 -3.28
N SER A 87 -12.17 10.90 -3.40
CA SER A 87 -12.15 11.72 -4.63
C SER A 87 -11.36 11.07 -5.77
N LEU A 88 -11.83 11.23 -7.02
CA LEU A 88 -11.11 10.82 -8.22
C LEU A 88 -9.74 11.48 -8.36
N LYS A 89 -9.59 12.72 -7.89
CA LYS A 89 -8.30 13.43 -7.87
C LYS A 89 -7.24 12.66 -7.09
N PHE A 90 -7.62 12.08 -5.95
CA PHE A 90 -6.71 11.27 -5.15
C PHE A 90 -6.27 10.00 -5.89
N ILE A 91 -7.20 9.32 -6.59
CA ILE A 91 -6.89 8.13 -7.39
C ILE A 91 -5.86 8.46 -8.47
N TYR A 92 -6.03 9.58 -9.16
CA TYR A 92 -5.11 10.03 -10.19
C TYR A 92 -3.70 10.31 -9.65
N HIS A 93 -3.60 11.06 -8.54
CA HIS A 93 -2.30 11.31 -7.91
C HIS A 93 -1.65 10.03 -7.37
N LEU A 94 -2.43 9.10 -6.84
CA LEU A 94 -1.92 7.80 -6.40
C LEU A 94 -1.41 6.98 -7.59
N ALA A 95 -2.09 7.00 -8.73
CA ALA A 95 -1.64 6.35 -9.95
C ALA A 95 -0.32 6.95 -10.47
N LEU A 96 -0.20 8.28 -10.46
CA LEU A 96 1.03 8.97 -10.83
C LEU A 96 2.20 8.58 -9.91
N LEU A 97 2.00 8.65 -8.59
CA LEU A 97 3.02 8.29 -7.61
C LEU A 97 3.45 6.83 -7.78
N LYS A 98 2.49 5.93 -7.99
CA LYS A 98 2.77 4.52 -8.13
C LYS A 98 3.56 4.23 -9.41
N LYS A 99 3.24 4.91 -10.51
CA LYS A 99 3.95 4.80 -11.78
C LYS A 99 5.36 5.42 -11.72
N SER A 100 5.58 6.48 -10.95
CA SER A 100 6.91 7.09 -10.79
C SER A 100 7.85 6.22 -9.93
N VAL A 101 7.33 5.57 -8.88
CA VAL A 101 8.13 4.74 -7.98
C VAL A 101 8.37 3.35 -8.56
N ASP A 102 7.34 2.71 -9.10
CA ASP A 102 7.42 1.38 -9.71
C ASP A 102 7.61 1.47 -11.24
N HIS A 103 8.37 2.46 -11.73
CA HIS A 103 8.55 2.76 -13.17
C HIS A 103 8.97 1.52 -13.99
N GLU A 104 9.90 0.74 -13.46
CA GLU A 104 10.37 -0.52 -14.05
C GLU A 104 9.24 -1.51 -14.37
N ASP A 105 8.27 -1.64 -13.45
CA ASP A 105 7.19 -2.60 -13.55
C ASP A 105 5.95 -2.01 -14.27
N LEU A 106 5.74 -0.69 -14.19
CA LEU A 106 4.48 -0.05 -14.60
C LEU A 106 4.59 0.82 -15.86
N ASN A 107 5.76 0.91 -16.48
CA ASN A 107 5.95 1.78 -17.65
C ASN A 107 5.09 1.42 -18.85
N HIS A 108 4.97 0.13 -19.13
CA HIS A 108 4.20 -0.38 -20.26
C HIS A 108 2.69 -0.21 -20.08
N ILE A 109 2.21 0.13 -18.87
CA ILE A 109 0.79 0.26 -18.54
C ILE A 109 0.37 1.73 -18.69
N PRO A 110 -0.61 2.07 -19.53
CA PRO A 110 -1.07 3.45 -19.63
C PRO A 110 -1.69 3.92 -18.31
N LEU A 111 -1.55 5.22 -18.01
CA LEU A 111 -2.02 5.81 -16.75
C LEU A 111 -3.53 5.61 -16.53
N GLU A 112 -4.31 5.64 -17.60
CA GLU A 112 -5.74 5.38 -17.57
C GLU A 112 -6.06 3.97 -17.02
N SER A 113 -5.39 2.94 -17.53
CA SER A 113 -5.58 1.56 -17.07
C SER A 113 -5.17 1.39 -15.61
N LEU A 114 -4.08 2.03 -15.18
CA LEU A 114 -3.66 2.00 -13.78
C LEU A 114 -4.68 2.70 -12.86
N THR A 115 -5.19 3.86 -13.28
CA THR A 115 -6.22 4.62 -12.55
C THR A 115 -7.51 3.81 -12.44
N ARG A 116 -7.95 3.16 -13.53
CA ARG A 116 -9.11 2.26 -13.53
C ARG A 116 -8.92 1.07 -12.60
N SER A 117 -7.72 0.46 -12.58
CA SER A 117 -7.39 -0.64 -11.69
C SER A 117 -7.47 -0.23 -10.22
N ILE A 118 -6.90 0.92 -9.86
CA ILE A 118 -7.00 1.48 -8.50
C ILE A 118 -8.45 1.79 -8.15
N ALA A 119 -9.22 2.40 -9.06
CA ALA A 119 -10.64 2.69 -8.84
C ALA A 119 -11.47 1.42 -8.60
N ALA A 120 -11.21 0.34 -9.34
CA ALA A 120 -11.85 -0.96 -9.10
C ALA A 120 -11.49 -1.51 -7.73
N GLN A 121 -10.22 -1.38 -7.30
CA GLN A 121 -9.80 -1.78 -5.97
C GLN A 121 -10.54 -1.01 -4.87
N VAL A 122 -10.73 0.31 -5.03
CA VAL A 122 -11.48 1.14 -4.08
C VAL A 122 -12.95 0.71 -4.01
N LYS A 123 -13.59 0.43 -5.15
CA LYS A 123 -14.95 -0.11 -5.18
C LYS A 123 -15.07 -1.46 -4.47
N ASN A 124 -14.10 -2.36 -4.68
CA ASN A 124 -14.05 -3.66 -4.00
C ASN A 124 -13.83 -3.54 -2.48
N MET A 125 -13.31 -2.40 -2.01
CA MET A 125 -13.20 -2.08 -0.59
C MET A 125 -14.50 -1.46 0.00
N GLY A 126 -15.55 -1.29 -0.81
CA GLY A 126 -16.83 -0.71 -0.37
C GLY A 126 -16.81 0.82 -0.23
N ILE A 127 -15.80 1.49 -0.77
CA ILE A 127 -15.66 2.96 -0.70
C ILE A 127 -16.29 3.59 -1.94
N LYS A 128 -17.12 4.62 -1.74
CA LYS A 128 -17.76 5.35 -2.84
C LYS A 128 -16.77 6.33 -3.48
N LEU A 129 -16.78 6.39 -4.80
CA LEU A 129 -15.97 7.37 -5.54
C LEU A 129 -16.78 8.63 -5.80
N VAL A 130 -16.18 9.77 -5.49
CA VAL A 130 -16.74 11.11 -5.69
C VAL A 130 -15.90 11.84 -6.72
N PRO A 131 -16.52 12.59 -7.67
CA PRO A 131 -15.77 13.42 -8.61
C PRO A 131 -14.78 14.36 -7.93
#